data_AF-A0AA51QXS1-F1
#
_entry.id   AF-A0AA51QXS1-F1
#
_cell.length_a   1.000
_cell.length_b   1.000
_cell.length_c   1.000
_cell.angle_alpha   90.00
_cell.angle_beta   90.00
_cell.angle_gamma   90.00
#
_symmetry.space_group_name_H-M   'P 1'
#
loop_
_entity.id
_entity.type
_entity.pdbx_description
1 polymer ?
#
loop_
_entity_poly.entity_id
_entity_poly.type
_entity_poly.pdbx_seq_one_letter_code
_entity_poly.pdbx_strand_id
1 'polypeptide(L)'
;MERVLYIVLGGFVMLFATPFIHPLAKRIEMLSRRLYRIDPISVHIERDPSIAWSGSPNWVGTAVWLPTLPDNAPPENATDWHTWAKSLGGIDASVAFLRVTITCREPASVVVNPPKVRRDILPVGNPPKGVIAVSPTGGASLTPRRIEVNLDMASAIWVKEDGTPEEALSLLLEPGESEQFLIFVQATVGRQQWHMELPLIIDGKKEVIRIDDDGKRFLIHGGEGMDEHFWVDEKWEARSL
;
A
#
# COMPACT_ATOMS: atom_id res chain seq x y z
N MET A 1 28.04 -46.63 -43.12
CA MET A 1 27.36 -45.52 -43.84
C MET A 1 26.09 -45.07 -43.10
N GLU A 2 25.25 -45.99 -42.63
CA GLU A 2 24.01 -45.66 -41.87
C GLU A 2 24.21 -44.79 -40.62
N ARG A 3 25.22 -45.07 -39.77
CA ARG A 3 25.44 -44.27 -38.54
C ARG A 3 25.76 -42.79 -38.82
N VAL A 4 26.42 -42.48 -39.93
CA VAL A 4 26.72 -41.09 -40.32
C VAL A 4 25.45 -40.39 -40.82
N LEU A 5 24.59 -41.12 -41.53
CA LEU A 5 23.29 -40.62 -42.00
C LEU A 5 22.38 -40.22 -40.82
N TYR A 6 22.30 -41.04 -39.76
CA TYR A 6 21.50 -40.72 -38.57
C TYR A 6 22.01 -39.51 -37.80
N ILE A 7 23.34 -39.31 -37.71
CA ILE A 7 23.93 -38.15 -37.05
C ILE A 7 23.67 -36.87 -37.85
N VAL A 8 23.80 -36.93 -39.18
CA VAL A 8 23.51 -35.79 -40.07
C VAL A 8 22.01 -35.48 -40.06
N LEU A 9 21.14 -36.48 -40.10
CA LEU A 9 19.68 -36.30 -40.06
C LEU A 9 19.21 -35.75 -38.70
N GLY A 10 19.76 -36.25 -37.59
CA GLY A 10 19.47 -35.73 -36.25
C GLY A 10 19.96 -34.30 -36.03
N GLY A 11 21.15 -33.97 -36.54
CA GLY A 11 21.67 -32.59 -36.55
C GLY A 11 20.83 -31.65 -37.41
N PHE A 12 20.34 -32.12 -38.56
CA PHE A 12 19.46 -31.33 -39.44
C PHE A 12 18.09 -31.10 -38.81
N VAL A 13 17.49 -32.10 -38.16
CA VAL A 13 16.21 -31.94 -37.44
C VAL A 13 16.37 -30.95 -36.27
N MET A 14 17.46 -31.01 -35.50
CA MET A 14 17.70 -30.01 -34.45
C MET A 14 17.95 -28.61 -35.02
N LEU A 15 18.76 -28.45 -36.06
CA LEU A 15 19.06 -27.12 -36.63
C LEU A 15 17.86 -26.49 -37.34
N PHE A 16 17.00 -27.29 -37.96
CA PHE A 16 15.87 -26.79 -38.74
C PHE A 16 14.53 -26.81 -38.02
N ALA A 17 14.30 -27.64 -36.99
CA ALA A 17 13.03 -27.64 -36.26
C ALA A 17 13.02 -26.65 -35.08
N THR A 18 14.14 -26.50 -34.36
CA THR A 18 14.24 -25.62 -33.18
C THR A 18 13.88 -24.15 -33.47
N PRO A 19 14.25 -23.54 -34.61
CA PRO A 19 13.86 -22.16 -34.94
C PRO A 19 12.35 -21.98 -35.14
N PHE A 20 11.59 -23.04 -35.43
CA PHE A 20 10.14 -22.99 -35.59
C PHE A 20 9.40 -23.40 -34.32
N ILE A 21 9.96 -24.32 -33.53
CA ILE A 21 9.36 -24.79 -32.28
C ILE A 21 9.37 -23.67 -31.22
N HIS A 22 10.47 -22.94 -31.07
CA HIS A 22 10.59 -21.91 -30.04
C HIS A 22 9.61 -20.72 -30.21
N PRO A 23 9.44 -20.10 -31.39
CA PRO A 23 8.46 -19.02 -31.56
C PRO A 23 7.01 -19.54 -31.49
N LEU A 24 6.75 -20.78 -31.90
CA LEU A 24 5.43 -21.38 -31.78
C LEU A 24 5.06 -21.65 -30.31
N ALA A 25 5.99 -22.20 -29.53
CA ALA A 25 5.82 -22.42 -28.09
C ALA A 25 5.53 -21.09 -27.36
N LYS A 26 6.30 -20.04 -27.65
CA LYS A 26 6.08 -18.70 -27.07
C LYS A 26 4.71 -18.11 -27.44
N ARG A 27 4.24 -18.35 -28.68
CA ARG A 27 2.89 -17.93 -29.12
C ARG A 27 1.78 -18.71 -28.41
N ILE A 28 1.93 -20.03 -28.27
CA ILE A 28 0.97 -20.89 -27.56
C ILE A 28 0.93 -20.51 -26.08
N GLU A 29 2.09 -20.26 -25.47
CA GLU A 29 2.21 -19.79 -24.09
C GLU A 29 1.50 -18.44 -23.92
N MET A 30 1.77 -17.44 -24.77
CA MET A 30 1.07 -16.15 -24.73
C MET A 30 -0.45 -16.29 -24.92
N LEU A 31 -0.89 -17.17 -25.84
CA LEU A 31 -2.31 -17.47 -26.04
C LEU A 31 -2.94 -18.14 -24.82
N SER A 32 -2.22 -19.07 -24.18
CA SER A 32 -2.66 -19.74 -22.96
C SER A 32 -2.74 -18.77 -21.78
N ARG A 33 -1.74 -17.91 -21.57
CA ARG A 33 -1.74 -16.86 -20.52
C ARG A 33 -2.92 -15.91 -20.72
N ARG A 34 -3.21 -15.55 -21.97
CA ARG A 34 -4.38 -14.74 -22.32
C ARG A 34 -5.71 -15.45 -22.09
N LEU A 35 -5.76 -16.77 -22.30
CA LEU A 35 -6.93 -17.59 -21.98
C LEU A 35 -7.12 -17.79 -20.47
N TYR A 36 -6.02 -17.92 -19.72
CA TYR A 36 -6.02 -18.25 -18.30
C TYR A 36 -5.89 -17.05 -17.34
N ARG A 37 -5.74 -15.80 -17.85
CA ARG A 37 -5.60 -14.56 -17.04
C ARG A 37 -4.62 -14.73 -15.87
N ILE A 38 -3.43 -15.25 -16.15
CA ILE A 38 -2.36 -15.25 -15.15
C ILE A 38 -1.81 -13.83 -15.13
N ASP A 39 -2.15 -13.06 -14.10
CA ASP A 39 -1.57 -11.73 -13.91
C ASP A 39 -0.08 -11.90 -13.57
N PRO A 40 0.83 -11.20 -14.28
CA PRO A 40 2.28 -11.36 -14.10
C PRO A 40 2.75 -10.93 -12.71
N ILE A 41 1.96 -10.07 -12.05
CA ILE A 41 2.18 -9.64 -10.67
C ILE A 41 0.93 -9.86 -9.85
N SER A 42 1.10 -9.95 -8.53
CA SER A 42 0.02 -9.82 -7.56
C SER A 42 0.29 -8.64 -6.64
N VAL A 43 -0.74 -7.87 -6.34
CA VAL A 43 -0.66 -6.72 -5.43
C VAL A 43 -1.44 -7.02 -4.15
N HIS A 44 -0.79 -6.90 -3.02
CA HIS A 44 -1.39 -7.02 -1.69
C HIS A 44 -1.33 -5.67 -0.97
N ILE A 45 -2.43 -5.32 -0.28
CA ILE A 45 -2.55 -4.11 0.50
C ILE A 45 -2.76 -4.52 1.96
N GLU A 46 -1.76 -4.25 2.79
CA GLU A 46 -1.87 -4.36 4.23
C GLU A 46 -2.36 -3.02 4.80
N ARG A 47 -3.39 -3.10 5.65
CA ARG A 47 -4.14 -1.96 6.18
C ARG A 47 -3.97 -1.83 7.69
N ASP A 48 -3.54 -2.88 8.36
CA ASP A 48 -3.24 -2.89 9.78
C ASP A 48 -1.83 -2.32 10.00
N PRO A 49 -1.68 -1.15 10.65
CA PRO A 49 -0.38 -0.57 10.95
C PRO A 49 0.52 -1.47 11.79
N SER A 50 -0.03 -2.36 12.62
CA SER A 50 0.77 -3.32 13.41
C SER A 50 1.51 -4.32 12.54
N ILE A 51 0.90 -4.75 11.43
CA ILE A 51 1.53 -5.61 10.44
C ILE A 51 2.40 -4.78 9.50
N ALA A 52 1.88 -3.64 9.03
CA ALA A 52 2.58 -2.75 8.13
C ALA A 52 3.85 -2.15 8.76
N TRP A 53 3.99 -2.09 10.07
CA TRP A 53 5.20 -1.65 10.76
C TRP A 53 5.88 -2.76 11.57
N SER A 54 5.48 -4.02 11.36
CA SER A 54 6.07 -5.16 12.06
C SER A 54 7.61 -5.16 11.94
N GLY A 55 8.28 -5.32 13.09
CA GLY A 55 9.75 -5.25 13.19
C GLY A 55 10.33 -3.83 13.27
N SER A 56 9.53 -2.78 13.15
CA SER A 56 9.95 -1.41 13.43
C SER A 56 9.91 -1.13 14.93
N PRO A 57 10.79 -0.26 15.48
CA PRO A 57 10.66 0.20 16.85
C PRO A 57 9.29 0.86 17.11
N ASN A 58 8.81 0.84 18.35
CA ASN A 58 7.56 1.49 18.78
C ASN A 58 7.72 3.02 18.86
N TRP A 59 8.06 3.62 17.72
CA TRP A 59 8.28 5.06 17.57
C TRP A 59 7.46 5.68 16.43
N VAL A 60 6.59 4.89 15.80
CA VAL A 60 5.63 5.37 14.82
C VAL A 60 4.40 5.86 15.58
N GLY A 61 4.30 7.18 15.73
CA GLY A 61 3.15 7.80 16.35
C GLY A 61 1.87 7.44 15.61
N THR A 62 0.83 7.13 16.37
CA THR A 62 -0.50 6.82 15.83
C THR A 62 -1.49 7.75 16.50
N ALA A 63 -2.38 8.33 15.69
CA ALA A 63 -3.50 9.11 16.17
C ALA A 63 -4.80 8.45 15.68
N VAL A 64 -5.76 8.32 16.57
CA VAL A 64 -7.08 7.74 16.29
C VAL A 64 -8.16 8.67 16.79
N TRP A 65 -9.24 8.76 16.03
CA TRP A 65 -10.45 9.41 16.48
C TRP A 65 -11.28 8.41 17.27
N LEU A 66 -11.73 8.81 18.46
CA LEU A 66 -12.63 8.02 19.29
C LEU A 66 -13.91 8.81 19.57
N PRO A 67 -15.09 8.16 19.59
CA PRO A 67 -16.33 8.81 20.03
C PRO A 67 -16.23 9.33 21.46
N THR A 68 -15.53 8.60 22.33
CA THR A 68 -15.30 8.94 23.74
C THR A 68 -14.01 8.26 24.18
N LEU A 69 -13.25 8.88 25.09
CA LEU A 69 -12.08 8.25 25.69
C LEU A 69 -12.50 7.08 26.57
N PRO A 70 -11.86 5.91 26.41
CA PRO A 70 -12.12 4.77 27.28
C PRO A 70 -11.37 4.92 28.61
N ASP A 71 -11.90 4.30 29.66
CA ASP A 71 -11.26 4.24 30.98
C ASP A 71 -10.09 3.24 31.04
N ASN A 72 -10.08 2.24 30.14
CA ASN A 72 -9.00 1.27 30.09
C ASN A 72 -7.78 1.80 29.34
N ALA A 73 -6.61 1.33 29.76
CA ALA A 73 -5.37 1.63 29.06
C ALA A 73 -5.45 1.22 27.58
N PRO A 74 -4.93 2.04 26.66
CA PRO A 74 -4.71 1.64 25.28
C PRO A 74 -3.59 0.59 25.21
N PRO A 75 -3.42 -0.10 24.06
CA PRO A 75 -2.29 -0.97 23.84
C PRO A 75 -0.94 -0.26 24.03
N GLU A 76 0.07 -1.00 24.49
CA GLU A 76 1.42 -0.46 24.70
C GLU A 76 2.10 -0.06 23.38
N ASN A 77 1.89 -0.83 22.31
CA ASN A 77 2.41 -0.49 20.99
C ASN A 77 1.45 0.45 20.27
N ALA A 78 1.96 1.59 19.81
CA ALA A 78 1.19 2.61 19.10
C ALA A 78 0.51 2.04 17.85
N THR A 79 1.17 1.11 17.16
CA THR A 79 0.66 0.49 15.94
C THR A 79 -0.58 -0.39 16.16
N ASP A 80 -0.78 -0.88 17.39
CA ASP A 80 -1.95 -1.68 17.77
C ASP A 80 -3.18 -0.80 18.05
N TRP A 81 -3.00 0.54 18.15
CA TRP A 81 -4.09 1.48 18.42
C TRP A 81 -5.12 1.50 17.30
N HIS A 82 -4.75 1.17 16.06
CA HIS A 82 -5.69 1.10 14.94
C HIS A 82 -6.80 0.07 15.18
N THR A 83 -6.41 -1.18 15.47
CA THR A 83 -7.35 -2.28 15.72
C THR A 83 -8.09 -2.07 17.04
N TRP A 84 -7.41 -1.56 18.07
CA TRP A 84 -8.05 -1.17 19.32
C TRP A 84 -9.11 -0.07 19.14
N ALA A 85 -8.81 1.00 18.43
CA ALA A 85 -9.75 2.09 18.18
C ALA A 85 -10.97 1.60 17.39
N LYS A 86 -10.77 0.76 16.35
CA LYS A 86 -11.88 0.14 15.61
C LYS A 86 -12.82 -0.65 16.52
N SER A 87 -12.28 -1.36 17.53
CA SER A 87 -13.09 -2.10 18.51
C SER A 87 -13.97 -1.19 19.38
N LEU A 88 -13.60 0.08 19.52
CA LEU A 88 -14.32 1.13 20.25
C LEU A 88 -15.20 2.00 19.34
N GLY A 89 -15.36 1.63 18.07
CA GLY A 89 -16.08 2.45 17.07
C GLY A 89 -15.30 3.69 16.59
N GLY A 90 -14.00 3.74 16.89
CA GLY A 90 -13.06 4.72 16.38
C GLY A 90 -12.60 4.48 14.95
N ILE A 91 -11.88 5.45 14.41
CA ILE A 91 -11.28 5.44 13.07
C ILE A 91 -9.89 6.09 13.12
N ASP A 92 -9.13 6.00 12.03
CA ASP A 92 -7.85 6.71 11.91
C ASP A 92 -8.04 8.22 12.04
N ALA A 93 -7.05 8.90 12.61
CA ALA A 93 -7.04 10.35 12.72
C ALA A 93 -5.71 10.95 12.26
N SER A 94 -5.80 12.07 11.53
CA SER A 94 -4.71 12.87 10.99
C SER A 94 -3.83 12.16 9.96
N VAL A 95 -3.38 10.95 10.25
CA VAL A 95 -2.55 10.10 9.40
C VAL A 95 -3.10 8.67 9.39
N ALA A 96 -3.10 8.04 8.22
CA ALA A 96 -3.29 6.61 8.04
C ALA A 96 -2.12 6.02 7.24
N PHE A 97 -1.78 4.77 7.50
CA PHE A 97 -0.68 4.06 6.86
C PHE A 97 -1.19 2.80 6.17
N LEU A 98 -0.75 2.59 4.94
CA LEU A 98 -0.94 1.32 4.22
C LEU A 98 0.41 0.80 3.75
N ARG A 99 0.56 -0.52 3.67
CA ARG A 99 1.72 -1.16 3.01
C ARG A 99 1.26 -1.85 1.74
N VAL A 100 1.90 -1.51 0.63
CA VAL A 100 1.69 -2.19 -0.64
C VAL A 100 2.83 -3.18 -0.85
N THR A 101 2.48 -4.41 -1.20
CA THR A 101 3.44 -5.43 -1.64
C THR A 101 3.08 -5.84 -3.06
N ILE A 102 4.04 -5.68 -3.98
CA ILE A 102 3.95 -6.18 -5.35
C ILE A 102 4.83 -7.41 -5.43
N THR A 103 4.25 -8.57 -5.69
CA THR A 103 4.99 -9.83 -5.86
C THR A 103 4.93 -10.27 -7.32
N CYS A 104 6.09 -10.58 -7.87
CA CYS A 104 6.25 -10.97 -9.26
C CYS A 104 6.11 -12.48 -9.42
N ARG A 105 5.31 -12.93 -10.40
CA ARG A 105 5.11 -14.35 -10.73
C ARG A 105 5.82 -14.75 -12.02
N GLU A 106 6.01 -13.79 -12.92
CA GLU A 106 6.73 -13.91 -14.19
C GLU A 106 7.55 -12.65 -14.41
N PRO A 107 8.74 -12.69 -15.03
CA PRO A 107 9.58 -11.50 -15.19
C PRO A 107 8.78 -10.35 -15.82
N ALA A 108 8.79 -9.18 -15.17
CA ALA A 108 7.99 -8.03 -15.58
C ALA A 108 8.69 -6.70 -15.31
N SER A 109 8.52 -5.76 -16.23
CA SER A 109 8.80 -4.35 -15.98
C SER A 109 7.55 -3.67 -15.45
N VAL A 110 7.65 -3.07 -14.26
CA VAL A 110 6.52 -2.44 -13.57
C VAL A 110 6.84 -0.97 -13.29
N VAL A 111 5.97 -0.06 -13.75
CA VAL A 111 5.98 1.35 -13.34
C VAL A 111 4.77 1.62 -12.46
N VAL A 112 5.02 2.07 -11.23
CA VAL A 112 4.00 2.43 -10.25
C VAL A 112 3.86 3.95 -10.23
N ASN A 113 2.77 4.46 -10.78
CA ASN A 113 2.51 5.90 -10.77
C ASN A 113 1.85 6.34 -9.45
N PRO A 114 1.94 7.62 -9.07
CA PRO A 114 1.18 8.16 -7.95
C PRO A 114 -0.32 7.88 -8.13
N PRO A 115 -1.03 7.47 -7.05
CA PRO A 115 -2.43 7.14 -7.13
C PRO A 115 -3.30 8.36 -7.44
N LYS A 116 -4.41 8.11 -8.13
CA LYS A 116 -5.51 9.09 -8.18
C LYS A 116 -6.32 8.96 -6.90
N VAL A 117 -6.37 10.04 -6.14
CA VAL A 117 -7.11 10.12 -4.87
C VAL A 117 -8.57 10.44 -5.15
N ARG A 118 -9.48 9.66 -4.57
CA ARG A 118 -10.93 9.88 -4.61
C ARG A 118 -11.43 10.03 -3.19
N ARG A 119 -11.95 11.21 -2.85
CA ARG A 119 -12.42 11.51 -1.50
C ARG A 119 -13.72 12.29 -1.49
N ASP A 120 -14.47 12.13 -0.40
CA ASP A 120 -15.62 12.95 -0.06
C ASP A 120 -15.46 13.46 1.39
N ILE A 121 -15.67 14.76 1.61
CA ILE A 121 -15.79 15.31 2.95
C ILE A 121 -17.22 15.03 3.43
N LEU A 122 -17.35 14.37 4.58
CA LEU A 122 -18.64 14.09 5.18
C LEU A 122 -19.17 15.32 5.93
N PRO A 123 -20.51 15.44 6.10
CA PRO A 123 -21.11 16.56 6.81
C PRO A 123 -20.53 16.77 8.21
N VAL A 124 -20.34 18.04 8.57
CA VAL A 124 -19.91 18.47 9.90
C VAL A 124 -20.91 17.98 10.96
N GLY A 125 -20.41 17.40 12.05
CA GLY A 125 -21.24 16.93 13.17
C GLY A 125 -21.79 15.50 13.05
N ASN A 126 -21.32 14.71 12.08
CA ASN A 126 -21.66 13.28 12.00
C ASN A 126 -20.40 12.38 11.77
N PRO A 127 -19.94 11.63 12.80
CA PRO A 127 -20.55 11.43 14.11
C PRO A 127 -20.35 12.66 15.01
N PRO A 128 -20.88 12.65 16.25
CA PRO A 128 -20.76 13.74 17.22
C PRO A 128 -19.32 14.18 17.49
N LYS A 129 -19.16 15.26 18.28
CA LYS A 129 -17.88 15.61 18.93
C LYS A 129 -17.26 14.34 19.53
N GLY A 130 -16.10 13.96 19.01
CA GLY A 130 -15.22 12.96 19.60
C GLY A 130 -13.91 13.62 20.00
N VAL A 131 -12.90 12.80 20.25
CA VAL A 131 -11.55 13.27 20.59
C VAL A 131 -10.52 12.59 19.70
N ILE A 132 -9.34 13.19 19.60
CA ILE A 132 -8.18 12.55 18.97
C ILE A 132 -7.32 11.98 20.10
N ALA A 133 -7.23 10.66 20.17
CA ALA A 133 -6.29 9.99 21.06
C ALA A 133 -4.97 9.82 20.32
N VAL A 134 -3.88 10.28 20.92
CA VAL A 134 -2.54 10.26 20.33
C VAL A 134 -1.63 9.39 21.17
N SER A 135 -0.96 8.44 20.53
CA SER A 135 0.15 7.71 21.14
C SER A 135 1.41 8.56 21.03
N PRO A 136 1.93 9.13 22.12
CA PRO A 136 3.16 9.90 22.06
C PRO A 136 4.33 8.96 21.73
N THR A 137 5.08 9.29 20.69
CA THR A 137 6.29 8.54 20.32
C THR A 137 7.48 9.49 20.24
N GLY A 138 8.58 9.15 20.92
CA GLY A 138 9.79 9.98 21.02
C GLY A 138 10.91 9.62 20.04
N GLY A 139 10.60 9.16 18.82
CA GLY A 139 11.61 8.63 17.90
C GLY A 139 12.07 9.55 16.79
N ALA A 140 13.10 9.08 16.07
CA ALA A 140 13.60 9.71 14.86
C ALA A 140 12.64 9.52 13.69
N SER A 141 12.64 10.47 12.75
CA SER A 141 11.83 10.37 11.55
C SER A 141 12.26 9.18 10.71
N LEU A 142 11.33 8.24 10.49
CA LEU A 142 11.48 7.22 9.47
C LEU A 142 11.08 7.82 8.13
N THR A 143 12.00 7.81 7.17
CA THR A 143 11.75 8.24 5.78
C THR A 143 11.82 7.06 4.82
N PRO A 144 11.01 6.00 4.98
CA PRO A 144 10.99 4.91 4.01
C PRO A 144 10.53 5.42 2.66
N ARG A 145 10.88 4.70 1.59
CA ARG A 145 10.27 4.89 0.27
C ARG A 145 8.76 4.76 0.41
N ARG A 146 8.04 5.80 -0.02
CA ARG A 146 6.61 5.90 0.22
C ARG A 146 5.92 6.77 -0.82
N ILE A 147 4.62 6.65 -0.85
CA ILE A 147 3.73 7.63 -1.48
C ILE A 147 3.17 8.50 -0.36
N GLU A 148 3.34 9.81 -0.46
CA GLU A 148 2.65 10.77 0.41
C GLU A 148 1.37 11.23 -0.26
N VAL A 149 0.25 11.11 0.45
CA VAL A 149 -1.09 11.43 -0.01
C VAL A 149 -1.64 12.52 0.88
N ASN A 150 -1.99 13.66 0.29
CA ASN A 150 -2.72 14.72 0.97
C ASN A 150 -4.19 14.64 0.55
N LEU A 151 -5.06 14.22 1.47
CA LEU A 151 -6.49 14.13 1.17
C LEU A 151 -7.07 15.52 0.94
N ASP A 152 -6.73 16.53 1.74
CA ASP A 152 -7.31 17.88 1.61
C ASP A 152 -7.08 18.50 0.22
N MET A 153 -5.94 18.19 -0.41
CA MET A 153 -5.61 18.58 -1.79
C MET A 153 -5.94 17.52 -2.84
N ALA A 154 -6.38 16.33 -2.43
CA ALA A 154 -6.57 15.16 -3.29
C ALA A 154 -5.35 14.86 -4.18
N SER A 155 -4.14 14.97 -3.60
CA SER A 155 -2.87 14.80 -4.30
C SER A 155 -2.07 13.62 -3.74
N ALA A 156 -1.20 13.07 -4.57
CA ALA A 156 -0.27 12.02 -4.18
C ALA A 156 1.07 12.22 -4.89
N ILE A 157 2.18 11.99 -4.18
CA ILE A 157 3.54 12.07 -4.72
C ILE A 157 4.37 10.88 -4.24
N TRP A 158 5.29 10.41 -5.07
CA TRP A 158 6.33 9.49 -4.60
C TRP A 158 7.40 10.26 -3.85
N VAL A 159 7.93 9.65 -2.81
CA VAL A 159 9.01 10.17 -1.98
C VAL A 159 10.05 9.07 -1.77
N LYS A 160 11.30 9.41 -2.09
CA LYS A 160 12.47 8.54 -1.91
C LYS A 160 12.86 8.43 -0.44
N GLU A 161 13.79 7.54 -0.15
CA GLU A 161 14.28 7.31 1.21
C GLU A 161 14.98 8.54 1.81
N ASP A 162 15.56 9.39 0.96
CA ASP A 162 16.17 10.68 1.34
C ASP A 162 15.15 11.82 1.49
N GLY A 163 13.86 11.53 1.31
CA GLY A 163 12.77 12.52 1.41
C GLY A 163 12.54 13.34 0.14
N THR A 164 13.28 13.11 -0.95
CA THR A 164 13.08 13.86 -2.19
C THR A 164 11.93 13.31 -3.03
N PRO A 165 11.18 14.18 -3.75
CA PRO A 165 10.07 13.73 -4.59
C PRO A 165 10.55 12.96 -5.82
N GLU A 166 9.72 12.02 -6.27
CA GLU A 166 9.90 11.23 -7.48
C GLU A 166 8.61 11.21 -8.32
N GLU A 167 8.73 11.08 -9.64
CA GLU A 167 7.56 11.05 -10.54
C GLU A 167 6.82 9.72 -10.47
N ALA A 168 7.56 8.60 -10.52
CA ALA A 168 7.03 7.24 -10.47
C ALA A 168 8.13 6.26 -10.04
N LEU A 169 7.75 5.13 -9.44
CA LEU A 169 8.67 4.04 -9.12
C LEU A 169 8.75 3.07 -10.31
N SER A 170 9.94 2.83 -10.82
CA SER A 170 10.19 1.86 -11.91
C SER A 170 10.95 0.64 -11.39
N LEU A 171 10.45 -0.55 -11.70
CA LEU A 171 10.95 -1.82 -11.19
C LEU A 171 11.16 -2.80 -12.35
N LEU A 172 12.19 -3.62 -12.22
CA LEU A 172 12.37 -4.85 -12.98
C LEU A 172 12.35 -5.98 -11.94
N LEU A 173 11.33 -6.84 -11.99
CA LEU A 173 11.13 -7.88 -11.00
C LEU A 173 11.22 -9.26 -11.65
N GLU A 174 12.01 -10.14 -11.04
CA GLU A 174 12.09 -11.56 -11.39
C GLU A 174 11.06 -12.40 -10.62
N PRO A 175 10.73 -13.64 -11.07
CA PRO A 175 9.77 -14.51 -10.38
C PRO A 175 10.15 -14.76 -8.92
N GLY A 176 9.20 -14.48 -8.02
CA GLY A 176 9.38 -14.61 -6.58
C GLY A 176 9.92 -13.36 -5.89
N GLU A 177 10.41 -12.36 -6.65
CA GLU A 177 10.78 -11.07 -6.07
C GLU A 177 9.54 -10.30 -5.64
N SER A 178 9.72 -9.48 -4.60
CA SER A 178 8.67 -8.60 -4.10
C SER A 178 9.24 -7.22 -3.81
N GLU A 179 8.50 -6.19 -4.22
CA GLU A 179 8.75 -4.81 -3.82
C GLU A 179 7.71 -4.38 -2.79
N GLN A 180 8.15 -3.65 -1.76
CA GLN A 180 7.28 -3.08 -0.75
C GLN A 180 7.49 -1.58 -0.60
N PHE A 181 6.39 -0.86 -0.42
CA PHE A 181 6.42 0.57 -0.11
C PHE A 181 5.20 0.95 0.73
N LEU A 182 5.30 2.08 1.41
CA LEU A 182 4.22 2.59 2.24
C LEU A 182 3.41 3.65 1.51
N ILE A 183 2.15 3.81 1.89
CA ILE A 183 1.33 4.95 1.55
C ILE A 183 0.99 5.67 2.85
N PHE A 184 1.41 6.93 2.93
CA PHE A 184 1.17 7.83 4.06
C PHE A 184 0.03 8.76 3.65
N VAL A 185 -1.11 8.63 4.31
CA VAL A 185 -2.31 9.39 3.98
C VAL A 185 -2.57 10.40 5.07
N GLN A 186 -2.59 11.67 4.72
CA GLN A 186 -2.84 12.77 5.64
C GLN A 186 -4.20 13.42 5.38
N ALA A 187 -4.91 13.74 6.47
CA ALA A 187 -6.06 14.63 6.47
C ALA A 187 -5.94 15.62 7.61
N THR A 188 -6.13 16.91 7.36
CA THR A 188 -6.14 17.93 8.42
C THR A 188 -7.55 18.28 8.86
N VAL A 189 -8.52 18.28 7.93
CA VAL A 189 -9.88 18.76 8.22
C VAL A 189 -10.95 17.67 8.13
N GLY A 190 -11.90 17.75 9.07
CA GLY A 190 -13.18 17.06 9.02
C GLY A 190 -13.10 15.54 8.90
N ARG A 191 -14.23 14.90 8.66
CA ARG A 191 -14.27 13.46 8.41
C ARG A 191 -14.32 13.20 6.92
N GLN A 192 -13.46 12.32 6.43
CA GLN A 192 -13.34 12.05 5.01
C GLN A 192 -13.51 10.55 4.72
N GLN A 193 -14.24 10.24 3.65
CA GLN A 193 -14.26 8.91 3.05
C GLN A 193 -13.38 8.91 1.82
N TRP A 194 -12.47 7.94 1.70
CA TRP A 194 -11.52 7.94 0.60
C TRP A 194 -11.20 6.55 0.07
N HIS A 195 -10.74 6.52 -1.17
CA HIS A 195 -10.10 5.38 -1.80
C HIS A 195 -9.13 5.90 -2.87
N MET A 196 -8.29 5.03 -3.40
CA MET A 196 -7.33 5.39 -4.42
C MET A 196 -7.37 4.44 -5.60
N GLU A 197 -7.02 4.96 -6.77
CA GLU A 197 -6.76 4.18 -7.98
C GLU A 197 -5.25 4.24 -8.24
N LEU A 198 -4.52 3.15 -8.01
CA LEU A 198 -3.08 3.04 -8.23
C LEU A 198 -2.80 2.60 -9.67
N PRO A 199 -2.31 3.49 -10.55
CA PRO A 199 -2.06 3.15 -11.94
C PRO A 199 -0.70 2.44 -12.07
N LEU A 200 -0.75 1.24 -12.64
CA LEU A 200 0.42 0.44 -12.96
C LEU A 200 0.62 0.39 -14.47
N ILE A 201 1.87 0.36 -14.91
CA ILE A 201 2.23 -0.02 -16.28
C ILE A 201 3.07 -1.29 -16.16
N ILE A 202 2.57 -2.40 -16.68
CA ILE A 202 3.22 -3.71 -16.64
C ILE A 202 3.51 -4.13 -18.06
N ASP A 203 4.79 -4.22 -18.42
CA ASP A 203 5.27 -4.50 -19.79
C ASP A 203 4.56 -3.63 -20.85
N GLY A 204 4.39 -2.34 -20.53
CA GLY A 204 3.73 -1.36 -21.39
C GLY A 204 2.19 -1.38 -21.38
N LYS A 205 1.55 -2.29 -20.62
CA LYS A 205 0.09 -2.35 -20.47
C LYS A 205 -0.36 -1.64 -19.21
N LYS A 206 -1.43 -0.84 -19.33
CA LYS A 206 -2.01 -0.12 -18.19
C LYS A 206 -2.91 -1.04 -17.38
N GLU A 207 -2.70 -1.04 -16.07
CA GLU A 207 -3.58 -1.64 -15.08
C GLU A 207 -3.87 -0.62 -13.97
N VAL A 208 -4.97 -0.82 -13.27
CA VAL A 208 -5.37 0.05 -12.16
C VAL A 208 -5.79 -0.81 -10.99
N ILE A 209 -5.07 -0.70 -9.88
CA ILE A 209 -5.42 -1.37 -8.64
C ILE A 209 -6.23 -0.41 -7.78
N ARG A 210 -7.42 -0.84 -7.35
CA ARG A 210 -8.22 -0.10 -6.40
C ARG A 210 -7.70 -0.37 -4.99
N ILE A 211 -7.36 0.70 -4.26
CA ILE A 211 -6.94 0.64 -2.87
C ILE A 211 -8.09 1.20 -2.03
N ASP A 212 -8.75 0.30 -1.31
CA ASP A 212 -9.91 0.57 -0.47
C ASP A 212 -9.94 -0.38 0.75
N ASP A 213 -10.87 -0.17 1.67
CA ASP A 213 -11.07 -0.94 2.91
C ASP A 213 -12.00 -2.13 2.64
N ASP A 214 -11.46 -3.18 2.03
CA ASP A 214 -12.18 -4.41 1.64
C ASP A 214 -13.50 -4.13 0.89
N GLY A 215 -13.40 -3.34 -0.18
CA GLY A 215 -14.52 -2.94 -1.03
C GLY A 215 -15.31 -1.73 -0.53
N LYS A 216 -14.97 -1.18 0.64
CA LYS A 216 -15.53 0.07 1.18
C LYS A 216 -14.50 1.19 1.11
N ARG A 217 -14.96 2.43 1.15
CA ARG A 217 -14.04 3.56 1.31
C ARG A 217 -13.49 3.58 2.72
N PHE A 218 -12.19 3.86 2.86
CA PHE A 218 -11.58 4.15 4.15
C PHE A 218 -12.25 5.35 4.81
N LEU A 219 -12.14 5.43 6.13
CA LEU A 219 -12.58 6.56 6.94
C LEU A 219 -11.40 7.13 7.69
N ILE A 220 -11.28 8.45 7.68
CA ILE A 220 -10.28 9.18 8.48
C ILE A 220 -10.89 10.47 9.00
N HIS A 221 -10.45 10.92 10.17
CA HIS A 221 -10.79 12.22 10.73
C HIS A 221 -9.57 13.14 10.75
N GLY A 222 -9.67 14.36 10.26
CA GLY A 222 -8.65 15.38 10.42
C GLY A 222 -8.60 15.91 11.86
N GLY A 223 -7.41 16.22 12.36
CA GLY A 223 -7.21 16.70 13.74
C GLY A 223 -7.58 18.17 13.97
N GLU A 224 -7.76 18.98 12.93
CA GLU A 224 -7.99 20.42 13.10
C GLU A 224 -9.29 20.72 13.86
N GLY A 225 -9.17 21.51 14.93
CA GLY A 225 -10.30 21.91 15.78
C GLY A 225 -10.80 20.82 16.74
N MET A 226 -10.06 19.72 16.90
CA MET A 226 -10.41 18.63 17.80
C MET A 226 -9.58 18.67 19.09
N ASP A 227 -10.18 18.21 20.19
CA ASP A 227 -9.45 18.04 21.45
C ASP A 227 -8.54 16.81 21.34
N GLU A 228 -7.23 17.03 21.40
CA GLU A 228 -6.22 15.98 21.42
C GLU A 228 -5.92 15.54 22.85
N HIS A 229 -5.84 14.22 23.06
CA HIS A 229 -5.49 13.62 24.35
C HIS A 229 -4.37 12.59 24.17
N PHE A 230 -3.37 12.65 25.04
CA PHE A 230 -2.27 11.69 25.10
C PHE A 230 -2.50 10.70 26.23
N TRP A 231 -2.08 9.46 26.03
CA TRP A 231 -1.97 8.51 27.13
C TRP A 231 -0.60 8.65 27.79
N VAL A 232 -0.56 9.21 29.00
CA VAL A 232 0.66 9.47 29.78
C VAL A 232 0.37 9.17 31.25
N ASP A 233 1.32 8.58 31.98
CA ASP A 233 1.18 8.27 33.41
C ASP A 233 -0.13 7.54 33.76
N GLU A 234 -0.50 6.56 32.93
CA GLU A 234 -1.72 5.74 33.07
C GLU A 234 -3.05 6.52 33.04
N LYS A 235 -3.07 7.69 32.39
CA LYS A 235 -4.26 8.50 32.24
C LYS A 235 -4.27 9.25 30.90
N TRP A 236 -5.46 9.68 30.49
CA TRP A 236 -5.61 10.59 29.37
C TRP A 236 -5.34 12.03 29.83
N GLU A 237 -4.41 12.70 29.18
CA GLU A 237 -4.13 14.13 29.39
C GLU A 237 -4.44 14.91 28.12
N ALA A 238 -5.22 15.98 28.25
CA ALA A 238 -5.47 16.89 27.14
C ALA A 238 -4.17 17.57 26.72
N ARG A 239 -3.97 17.73 25.41
CA ARG A 239 -2.86 18.52 24.85
C ARG A 239 -2.99 19.96 25.35
N SER A 240 -2.10 20.35 26.26
CA SER A 240 -1.93 21.74 26.63
C SER A 240 -1.25 22.44 25.46
N LEU A 241 -1.96 23.36 24.79
CA LEU A 241 -1.38 24.27 23.80
C LEU A 241 -0.54 25.35 24.47
#